data_AF-A0A653H6Z9-F1
#
_entry.id   AF-A0A653H6Z9-F1
#
_cell.length_a   1.000
_cell.length_b   1.000
_cell.length_c   1.000
_cell.angle_alpha   90.00
_cell.angle_beta   90.00
_cell.angle_gamma   90.00
#
_symmetry.space_group_name_H-M   'P 1'
#
loop_
_entity.id
_entity.type
_entity.pdbx_description
1 polymer ?
#
loop_
_entity_poly.entity_id
_entity_poly.type
_entity_poly.pdbx_seq_one_letter_code
_entity_poly.pdbx_strand_id
1 'polypeptide(L)'
;MLNNFKKRFYFTLPCSRELKNIVKLPLLEKESKDKIISIWKERYENNKYVISDYINKCKYELIKNNCKNNAHFIIPSKNENGFINFYSQFIDTKLVFITPLQSYYQYKHNSVPYITLNFFDDLKNKDIILTKLNIVNNTITKEQAIKFYNYIISFYSDFNYFQYVNKFNNDSRNFNYNDFFNKFKQLF
;
A
#
# COMPACT_ATOMS: atom_id res chain seq x y z
N MET A 1 -21.60 -25.48 -24.47
CA MET A 1 -21.82 -24.54 -23.35
C MET A 1 -20.81 -24.85 -22.26
N LEU A 2 -19.95 -23.88 -21.90
CA LEU A 2 -19.36 -23.67 -20.56
C LEU A 2 -18.45 -22.43 -20.68
N ASN A 3 -19.09 -21.25 -20.70
CA ASN A 3 -18.43 -19.97 -20.51
C ASN A 3 -17.97 -19.90 -19.06
N ASN A 4 -16.73 -20.35 -18.80
CA ASN A 4 -16.16 -20.27 -17.46
C ASN A 4 -15.64 -18.85 -17.20
N PHE A 5 -16.40 -18.14 -16.38
CA PHE A 5 -16.12 -16.84 -15.82
C PHE A 5 -14.72 -16.76 -15.19
N LYS A 6 -13.72 -16.31 -15.96
CA LYS A 6 -12.56 -15.60 -15.39
C LYS A 6 -13.01 -14.21 -14.93
N LYS A 7 -13.90 -14.15 -13.93
CA LYS A 7 -14.15 -12.93 -13.17
C LYS A 7 -12.84 -12.59 -12.47
N ARG A 8 -12.13 -11.58 -12.99
CA ARG A 8 -10.94 -10.98 -12.39
C ARG A 8 -11.19 -10.77 -10.88
N PHE A 9 -10.46 -11.48 -10.03
CA PHE A 9 -10.55 -11.46 -8.56
C PHE A 9 -10.55 -10.05 -7.93
N TYR A 10 -10.08 -9.04 -8.67
CA TYR A 10 -10.09 -7.64 -8.27
C TYR A 10 -11.48 -7.06 -7.94
N PHE A 11 -12.57 -7.62 -8.49
CA PHE A 11 -13.92 -7.08 -8.27
C PHE A 11 -14.51 -7.35 -6.87
N THR A 12 -13.95 -8.27 -6.09
CA THR A 12 -14.45 -8.60 -4.74
C THR A 12 -13.64 -7.97 -3.60
N LEU A 13 -12.49 -7.36 -3.91
CA LEU A 13 -11.70 -6.64 -2.91
C LEU A 13 -12.32 -5.26 -2.65
N PRO A 14 -12.31 -4.75 -1.39
CA PRO A 14 -12.87 -3.44 -1.01
C PRO A 14 -12.00 -2.27 -1.49
N CYS A 15 -11.67 -2.25 -2.77
CA CYS A 15 -10.71 -1.36 -3.39
C CYS A 15 -11.40 -0.53 -4.48
N SER A 16 -12.17 0.48 -4.08
CA SER A 16 -12.60 1.50 -5.05
C SER A 16 -11.37 2.22 -5.60
N ARG A 17 -11.21 2.20 -6.92
CA ARG A 17 -10.05 2.76 -7.63
C ARG A 17 -10.15 4.27 -7.88
N GLU A 18 -11.34 4.84 -7.74
CA GLU A 18 -11.60 6.25 -8.00
C GLU A 18 -12.19 6.92 -6.77
N LEU A 19 -11.76 8.14 -6.46
CA LEU A 19 -12.19 8.88 -5.27
C LEU A 19 -13.67 9.26 -5.34
N LYS A 20 -14.18 9.61 -6.54
CA LYS A 20 -15.59 9.96 -6.78
C LYS A 20 -16.59 8.87 -6.37
N ASN A 21 -16.16 7.61 -6.28
CA ASN A 21 -17.00 6.49 -5.84
C ASN A 21 -17.03 6.36 -4.31
N ILE A 22 -16.23 7.15 -3.58
CA ILE A 22 -16.11 7.13 -2.12
C ILE A 22 -16.68 8.41 -1.50
N VAL A 23 -16.49 9.55 -2.19
CA VAL A 23 -16.87 10.89 -1.73
C VAL A 23 -17.58 11.65 -2.85
N LYS A 24 -18.36 12.68 -2.49
CA LYS A 24 -18.91 13.63 -3.45
C LYS A 24 -17.83 14.62 -3.90
N LEU A 25 -17.04 14.22 -4.92
CA LEU A 25 -15.85 14.96 -5.35
C LEU A 25 -16.10 16.45 -5.64
N PRO A 26 -17.19 16.88 -6.34
CA PRO A 26 -17.45 18.30 -6.59
C PRO A 26 -17.71 19.15 -5.34
N LEU A 27 -18.16 18.53 -4.24
CA LEU A 27 -18.30 19.22 -2.96
C LEU A 27 -16.95 19.30 -2.26
N LEU A 28 -16.21 18.19 -2.24
CA LEU A 28 -14.90 18.12 -1.60
C LEU A 28 -13.88 19.08 -2.24
N GLU A 29 -13.93 19.28 -3.56
CA GLU A 29 -13.05 20.21 -4.28
C GLU A 29 -13.26 21.68 -3.92
N LYS A 30 -14.44 22.04 -3.40
CA LYS A 30 -14.74 23.40 -2.94
C LYS A 30 -14.13 23.71 -1.57
N GLU A 31 -13.82 22.68 -0.80
CA GLU A 31 -13.27 22.82 0.54
C GLU A 31 -11.78 23.21 0.53
N SER A 32 -11.32 23.75 1.66
CA SER A 32 -9.90 24.03 1.90
C SER A 32 -9.10 22.74 2.08
N LYS A 33 -7.78 22.80 1.88
CA LYS A 33 -6.87 21.65 2.04
C LYS A 33 -7.04 20.97 3.41
N ASP A 34 -7.03 21.77 4.48
CA ASP A 34 -7.13 21.24 5.85
C ASP A 34 -8.50 20.61 6.10
N LYS A 35 -9.57 21.21 5.58
CA LYS A 35 -10.93 20.67 5.73
C LYS A 35 -11.12 19.35 4.98
N ILE A 36 -10.56 19.23 3.78
CA ILE A 36 -10.54 17.97 3.01
C ILE A 36 -9.86 16.87 3.82
N ILE A 37 -8.68 17.16 4.38
CA ILE A 37 -7.90 16.22 5.18
C ILE A 37 -8.68 15.80 6.43
N SER A 38 -9.31 16.75 7.13
CA SER A 38 -10.11 16.47 8.32
C SER A 38 -11.29 15.53 7.99
N ILE A 39 -12.09 15.88 6.97
CA ILE A 39 -13.22 15.06 6.51
C ILE A 39 -12.77 13.65 6.15
N TRP A 40 -11.63 13.52 5.47
CA TRP A 40 -11.09 12.22 5.07
C TRP A 40 -10.65 11.35 6.26
N LYS A 41 -10.01 11.95 7.27
CA LYS A 41 -9.58 11.26 8.48
C LYS A 41 -10.76 10.87 9.36
N GLU A 42 -11.65 11.83 9.66
CA GLU A 42 -12.85 11.64 10.48
C GLU A 42 -13.75 10.51 9.94
N ARG A 43 -13.89 10.40 8.61
CA ARG A 43 -14.72 9.35 7.97
C ARG A 43 -14.35 7.92 8.38
N TYR A 44 -13.08 7.66 8.72
CA TYR A 44 -12.58 6.31 9.01
C TYR A 44 -11.91 6.19 10.38
N GLU A 45 -11.97 7.22 11.21
CA GLU A 45 -11.29 7.27 12.51
C GLU A 45 -11.61 6.05 13.38
N ASN A 46 -12.90 5.74 13.53
CA ASN A 46 -13.42 4.63 14.33
C ASN A 46 -13.38 3.27 13.60
N ASN A 47 -12.93 3.22 12.34
CA ASN A 47 -12.85 1.97 11.61
C ASN A 47 -11.53 1.25 11.92
N LYS A 48 -11.61 0.07 12.53
CA LYS A 48 -10.44 -0.74 12.87
C LYS A 48 -9.73 -1.38 11.66
N TYR A 49 -10.40 -1.45 10.51
CA TYR A 49 -9.90 -2.07 9.28
C TYR A 49 -9.45 -1.07 8.23
N VAL A 50 -9.45 0.24 8.53
CA VAL A 50 -9.06 1.28 7.58
C VAL A 50 -8.06 2.24 8.21
N ILE A 51 -7.01 2.55 7.45
CA ILE A 51 -6.18 3.73 7.67
C ILE A 51 -6.50 4.73 6.57
N SER A 52 -6.93 5.93 6.94
CA SER A 52 -7.07 7.06 6.03
C SER A 52 -6.04 8.12 6.39
N ASP A 53 -5.25 8.50 5.40
CA ASP A 53 -4.26 9.56 5.56
C ASP A 53 -4.07 10.30 4.23
N TYR A 54 -3.04 11.14 4.16
CA TYR A 54 -2.67 11.82 2.94
C TYR A 54 -1.14 11.95 2.82
N ILE A 55 -0.68 12.14 1.58
CA ILE A 55 0.68 12.59 1.28
C ILE A 55 0.61 13.79 0.33
N ASN A 56 1.68 14.57 0.27
CA ASN A 56 1.78 15.66 -0.70
C ASN A 56 2.10 15.14 -2.11
N LYS A 57 1.92 16.02 -3.10
CA LYS A 57 2.12 15.68 -4.52
C LYS A 57 3.57 15.26 -4.79
N CYS A 58 4.55 15.98 -4.24
CA CYS A 58 5.97 15.69 -4.47
C CYS A 58 6.35 14.27 -4.03
N LYS A 59 5.91 13.86 -2.83
CA LYS A 59 6.17 12.52 -2.28
C LYS A 59 5.50 11.45 -3.13
N TYR A 60 4.27 11.67 -3.59
CA TYR A 60 3.59 10.73 -4.45
C TYR A 60 4.24 10.59 -5.83
N GLU A 61 4.71 11.67 -6.45
CA GLU A 61 5.40 11.59 -7.75
C GLU A 61 6.71 10.78 -7.64
N LEU A 62 7.43 10.86 -6.52
CA LEU A 62 8.57 9.97 -6.24
C LEU A 62 8.13 8.51 -6.19
N ILE A 63 7.12 8.18 -5.38
CA ILE A 63 6.57 6.82 -5.26
C ILE A 63 6.14 6.29 -6.63
N LYS A 64 5.39 7.10 -7.38
CA LYS A 64 4.84 6.79 -8.69
C LYS A 64 5.93 6.54 -9.74
N ASN A 65 7.02 7.29 -9.71
CA ASN A 65 8.14 7.06 -10.63
C ASN A 65 8.95 5.83 -10.23
N ASN A 66 9.21 5.68 -8.94
CA ASN A 66 10.00 4.58 -8.40
C ASN A 66 9.31 3.23 -8.61
N CYS A 67 7.99 3.12 -8.41
CA CYS A 67 7.29 1.84 -8.52
C CYS A 67 7.11 1.32 -9.96
N LYS A 68 7.26 2.15 -11.00
CA LYS A 68 7.08 1.74 -12.42
C LYS A 68 7.94 0.55 -12.81
N ASN A 69 9.21 0.57 -12.42
CA ASN A 69 10.18 -0.49 -12.69
C ASN A 69 10.56 -1.26 -11.42
N ASN A 70 9.94 -0.95 -10.28
CA ASN A 70 10.29 -1.51 -8.98
C ASN A 70 9.02 -1.87 -8.21
N ALA A 71 8.14 -2.65 -8.81
CA ALA A 71 6.80 -2.87 -8.27
C ALA A 71 6.78 -3.79 -7.04
N HIS A 72 7.89 -4.48 -6.73
CA HIS A 72 7.91 -5.56 -5.74
C HIS A 72 8.81 -5.24 -4.57
N PHE A 73 8.41 -5.62 -3.36
CA PHE A 73 9.34 -5.59 -2.24
C PHE A 73 8.95 -6.57 -1.13
N ILE A 74 9.88 -6.77 -0.19
CA ILE A 74 9.63 -7.56 1.01
C ILE A 74 9.40 -6.64 2.19
N ILE A 75 8.52 -7.04 3.10
CA ILE A 75 8.23 -6.35 4.36
C ILE A 75 8.32 -7.35 5.50
N PRO A 76 9.40 -7.34 6.29
CA PRO A 76 9.44 -8.08 7.54
C PRO A 76 8.48 -7.44 8.55
N SER A 77 7.73 -8.28 9.26
CA SER A 77 6.76 -7.84 10.26
C SER A 77 6.89 -8.69 11.50
N LYS A 78 6.99 -8.03 12.66
CA LYS A 78 7.06 -8.73 13.94
C LYS A 78 5.69 -9.33 14.30
N ASN A 79 5.71 -10.58 14.74
CA ASN A 79 4.58 -11.24 15.39
C ASN A 79 5.01 -11.86 16.72
N GLU A 80 4.12 -12.58 17.40
CA GLU A 80 4.38 -13.20 18.70
C GLU A 80 5.51 -14.24 18.65
N ASN A 81 5.69 -14.90 17.49
CA ASN A 81 6.64 -16.00 17.30
C ASN A 81 7.92 -15.58 16.56
N GLY A 82 8.19 -14.27 16.45
CA GLY A 82 9.35 -13.74 15.74
C GLY A 82 8.96 -12.80 14.60
N PHE A 83 9.43 -13.09 13.38
CA PHE A 83 9.17 -12.27 12.21
C PHE A 83 8.56 -13.11 11.09
N ILE A 84 7.54 -12.56 10.46
CA ILE A 84 6.97 -13.08 9.21
C ILE A 84 7.20 -12.08 8.09
N ASN A 85 7.39 -12.60 6.89
CA ASN A 85 7.61 -11.78 5.72
C ASN A 85 6.32 -11.61 4.93
N PHE A 86 6.06 -10.38 4.53
CA PHE A 86 5.05 -10.03 3.55
C PHE A 86 5.71 -9.61 2.25
N TYR A 87 5.03 -9.91 1.15
CA TYR A 87 5.36 -9.46 -0.17
C TYR A 87 4.44 -8.30 -0.55
N SER A 88 5.02 -7.17 -0.90
CA SER A 88 4.30 -6.04 -1.47
C SER A 88 4.42 -6.01 -2.98
N GLN A 89 3.32 -5.66 -3.63
CA GLN A 89 3.23 -5.53 -5.08
C GLN A 89 2.39 -4.31 -5.45
N PHE A 90 2.99 -3.34 -6.14
CA PHE A 90 2.23 -2.34 -6.89
C PHE A 90 1.56 -3.04 -8.08
N ILE A 91 0.22 -2.98 -8.12
CA ILE A 91 -0.60 -3.49 -9.24
C ILE A 91 -0.60 -2.49 -10.39
N ASP A 92 -0.57 -1.22 -10.03
CA ASP A 92 -0.25 -0.08 -10.87
C ASP A 92 0.33 1.01 -9.95
N THR A 93 0.43 2.26 -10.41
CA THR A 93 0.98 3.35 -9.58
C THR A 93 0.05 3.79 -8.44
N LYS A 94 -1.19 3.29 -8.36
CA LYS A 94 -2.23 3.74 -7.42
C LYS A 94 -2.66 2.67 -6.43
N LEU A 95 -2.38 1.39 -6.67
CA LEU A 95 -2.77 0.30 -5.78
C LEU A 95 -1.60 -0.60 -5.43
N VAL A 96 -1.42 -0.85 -4.14
CA VAL A 96 -0.48 -1.83 -3.58
C VAL A 96 -1.25 -2.96 -2.92
N PHE A 97 -0.82 -4.19 -3.19
CA PHE A 97 -1.21 -5.39 -2.47
C PHE A 97 -0.09 -5.82 -1.52
N ILE A 98 -0.47 -6.22 -0.31
CA ILE A 98 0.47 -6.79 0.66
C ILE A 98 -0.08 -8.14 1.10
N THR A 99 0.73 -9.18 0.88
CA THR A 99 0.33 -10.58 1.05
C THR A 99 1.40 -11.32 1.85
N PRO A 100 1.05 -12.18 2.83
CA PRO A 100 2.04 -13.03 3.48
C PRO A 100 2.80 -13.86 2.44
N LEU A 101 4.13 -13.90 2.56
CA LEU A 101 4.99 -14.53 1.56
C LEU A 101 4.66 -16.03 1.39
N GLN A 102 4.31 -16.72 2.48
CA GLN A 102 3.89 -18.13 2.45
C GLN A 102 2.62 -18.33 1.61
N SER A 103 1.61 -17.48 1.78
CA SER A 103 0.38 -17.51 0.98
C SER A 103 0.66 -17.19 -0.49
N TYR A 104 1.60 -16.28 -0.77
CA TYR A 104 2.02 -15.99 -2.13
C TYR A 104 2.70 -17.18 -2.81
N TYR A 105 3.57 -17.93 -2.11
CA TYR A 105 4.18 -19.14 -2.68
C TYR A 105 3.15 -20.22 -2.98
N GLN A 106 2.16 -20.41 -2.11
CA GLN A 106 1.16 -21.46 -2.27
C GLN A 106 0.16 -21.15 -3.40
N TYR A 107 -0.26 -19.90 -3.55
CA TYR A 107 -1.37 -19.54 -4.45
C TYR A 107 -0.99 -18.60 -5.59
N LYS A 108 0.23 -18.05 -5.59
CA LYS A 108 0.75 -17.10 -6.59
C LYS A 108 -0.27 -15.99 -6.87
N HIS A 109 -0.67 -15.82 -8.14
CA HIS A 109 -1.62 -14.80 -8.57
C HIS A 109 -3.04 -14.95 -8.01
N ASN A 110 -3.38 -16.10 -7.41
CA ASN A 110 -4.67 -16.33 -6.75
C ASN A 110 -4.65 -15.99 -5.25
N SER A 111 -3.50 -15.56 -4.70
CA SER A 111 -3.42 -15.19 -3.29
C SER A 111 -4.25 -13.93 -3.02
N VAL A 112 -5.15 -13.99 -2.04
CA VAL A 112 -5.90 -12.81 -1.57
C VAL A 112 -4.96 -11.94 -0.73
N PRO A 113 -4.78 -10.65 -1.06
CA PRO A 113 -3.94 -9.77 -0.27
C PRO A 113 -4.56 -9.54 1.11
N TYR A 114 -3.71 -9.50 2.13
CA TYR A 114 -4.17 -9.22 3.50
C TYR A 114 -4.43 -7.73 3.68
N ILE A 115 -3.73 -6.89 2.91
CA ILE A 115 -3.89 -5.45 2.88
C ILE A 115 -3.92 -4.93 1.45
N THR A 116 -4.72 -3.90 1.23
CA THR A 116 -4.67 -3.05 0.04
C THR A 116 -4.35 -1.62 0.45
N LEU A 117 -3.50 -0.91 -0.31
CA LEU A 117 -3.25 0.53 -0.14
C LEU A 117 -3.51 1.26 -1.46
N ASN A 118 -4.43 2.22 -1.42
CA ASN A 118 -4.80 3.06 -2.55
C ASN A 118 -4.26 4.48 -2.42
N PHE A 119 -3.88 5.07 -3.56
CA PHE A 119 -3.54 6.48 -3.73
C PHE A 119 -4.56 7.15 -4.65
N PHE A 120 -5.21 8.20 -4.16
CA PHE A 120 -6.18 9.01 -4.90
C PHE A 120 -5.56 10.37 -5.22
N ASP A 121 -5.28 10.60 -6.49
CA ASP A 121 -4.58 11.79 -7.01
C ASP A 121 -5.52 12.82 -7.63
N ASP A 122 -6.84 12.64 -7.49
CA ASP A 122 -7.88 13.53 -8.00
C ASP A 122 -7.71 14.98 -7.47
N LEU A 123 -7.17 15.14 -6.26
CA LEU A 123 -6.95 16.43 -5.59
C LEU A 123 -5.50 16.94 -5.64
N LYS A 124 -4.68 16.42 -6.58
CA LYS A 124 -3.26 16.79 -6.71
C LYS A 124 -3.03 18.27 -6.97
N ASN A 125 -4.01 18.99 -7.55
CA ASN A 125 -3.96 20.44 -7.76
C ASN A 125 -3.96 21.23 -6.45
N LYS A 126 -4.44 20.63 -5.36
CA LYS A 126 -4.38 21.19 -4.00
C LYS A 126 -3.19 20.64 -3.19
N ASP A 127 -2.24 19.96 -3.84
CA ASP A 127 -1.12 19.28 -3.19
C ASP A 127 -1.59 18.23 -2.16
N ILE A 128 -2.65 17.48 -2.51
CA ILE A 128 -3.22 16.41 -1.69
C ILE A 128 -3.31 15.16 -2.53
N ILE A 129 -2.74 14.08 -2.01
CA ILE A 129 -2.97 12.72 -2.47
C ILE A 129 -3.55 11.96 -1.28
N LEU A 130 -4.86 11.66 -1.34
CA LEU A 130 -5.50 10.91 -0.26
C LEU A 130 -5.07 9.45 -0.36
N THR A 131 -4.77 8.85 0.78
CA THR A 131 -4.41 7.43 0.87
C THR A 131 -5.45 6.67 1.67
N LYS A 132 -5.72 5.44 1.25
CA LYS A 132 -6.58 4.51 2.00
C LYS A 132 -5.96 3.13 2.04
N LEU A 133 -5.59 2.68 3.22
CA LEU A 133 -5.23 1.30 3.47
C LEU A 133 -6.45 0.56 4.01
N ASN A 134 -6.84 -0.56 3.39
CA ASN A 134 -7.83 -1.47 3.94
C ASN A 134 -7.15 -2.77 4.40
N ILE A 135 -7.47 -3.17 5.63
CA ILE A 135 -7.17 -4.49 6.17
C ILE A 135 -8.28 -5.44 5.68
N VAL A 136 -7.89 -6.39 4.82
CA VAL A 136 -8.79 -7.40 4.24
C VAL A 136 -8.83 -8.65 5.11
N ASN A 137 -7.71 -9.01 5.72
CA ASN A 137 -7.61 -10.16 6.62
C ASN A 137 -7.51 -9.69 8.08
N ASN A 138 -8.42 -10.18 8.93
CA ASN A 138 -8.56 -9.78 10.33
C ASN A 138 -7.39 -10.21 11.25
N THR A 139 -6.45 -11.03 10.76
CA THR A 139 -5.21 -11.36 11.47
C THR A 139 -4.25 -10.17 11.55
N ILE A 140 -4.42 -9.16 10.70
CA ILE A 140 -3.61 -7.93 10.75
C ILE A 140 -4.27 -6.90 11.66
N THR A 141 -3.51 -6.38 12.62
CA THR A 141 -3.96 -5.31 13.51
C THR A 141 -3.85 -3.94 12.84
N LYS A 142 -4.59 -2.94 13.36
CA LYS A 142 -4.49 -1.55 12.88
C LYS A 142 -3.07 -0.99 13.05
N GLU A 143 -2.38 -1.35 14.12
CA GLU A 143 -1.00 -0.95 14.38
C GLU A 143 -0.02 -1.53 13.34
N GLN A 144 -0.12 -2.83 13.05
CA GLN A 144 0.68 -3.46 12.00
C GLN A 144 0.42 -2.83 10.62
N ALA A 145 -0.84 -2.52 10.31
CA ALA A 145 -1.20 -1.85 9.08
C ALA A 145 -0.60 -0.43 8.97
N ILE A 146 -0.54 0.33 10.07
CA ILE A 146 0.14 1.65 10.10
C ILE A 146 1.63 1.48 9.81
N LYS A 147 2.29 0.46 10.39
CA LYS A 147 3.70 0.17 10.07
C LYS A 147 3.90 -0.14 8.58
N PHE A 148 3.03 -0.96 7.99
CA PHE A 148 3.08 -1.25 6.55
C PHE A 148 2.83 -0.01 5.67
N TYR A 149 1.89 0.84 6.06
CA TYR A 149 1.67 2.12 5.40
C TYR A 149 2.96 2.96 5.40
N ASN A 150 3.53 3.22 6.59
CA ASN A 150 4.74 4.01 6.73
C ASN A 150 5.94 3.40 5.98
N TYR A 151 6.04 2.07 6.01
CA TYR A 151 7.08 1.34 5.28
C TYR A 151 6.98 1.59 3.77
N ILE A 152 5.81 1.39 3.16
CA ILE A 152 5.61 1.63 1.72
C ILE A 152 5.89 3.08 1.37
N ILE A 153 5.35 4.03 2.14
CA ILE A 153 5.57 5.46 1.88
C ILE A 153 7.07 5.78 1.95
N SER A 154 7.78 5.32 2.98
CA SER A 154 9.19 5.66 3.20
C SER A 154 10.11 5.00 2.17
N PHE A 155 9.97 3.69 1.94
CA PHE A 155 10.86 2.93 1.05
C PHE A 155 10.74 3.33 -0.42
N TYR A 156 9.60 3.88 -0.84
CA TYR A 156 9.40 4.34 -2.21
C TYR A 156 9.58 5.85 -2.40
N SER A 157 9.71 6.63 -1.32
CA SER A 157 9.87 8.10 -1.42
C SER A 157 11.15 8.66 -0.84
N ASP A 158 11.90 7.90 -0.04
CA ASP A 158 13.21 8.30 0.49
C ASP A 158 14.33 7.64 -0.33
N PHE A 159 15.25 8.44 -0.85
CA PHE A 159 16.40 7.96 -1.62
C PHE A 159 17.26 6.95 -0.84
N ASN A 160 17.46 7.16 0.45
CA ASN A 160 18.28 6.30 1.30
C ASN A 160 17.67 4.91 1.49
N TYR A 161 16.34 4.79 1.40
CA TYR A 161 15.62 3.53 1.51
C TYR A 161 15.33 2.91 0.14
N PHE A 162 15.08 3.73 -0.87
CA PHE A 162 14.68 3.25 -2.19
C PHE A 162 15.74 2.39 -2.87
N GLN A 163 17.03 2.62 -2.60
CA GLN A 163 18.10 1.76 -3.10
C GLN A 163 17.87 0.25 -2.81
N TYR A 164 17.24 -0.10 -1.69
CA TYR A 164 16.94 -1.48 -1.33
C TYR A 164 15.81 -2.05 -2.17
N VAL A 165 14.77 -1.24 -2.42
CA VAL A 165 13.68 -1.60 -3.33
C VAL A 165 14.23 -1.79 -4.75
N ASN A 166 15.04 -0.84 -5.21
CA ASN A 166 15.65 -0.89 -6.54
C ASN A 166 16.52 -2.13 -6.72
N LYS A 167 17.36 -2.44 -5.73
CA LYS A 167 18.21 -3.64 -5.73
C LYS A 167 17.37 -4.92 -5.71
N PHE A 168 16.31 -4.97 -4.91
CA PHE A 168 15.41 -6.14 -4.87
C PHE A 168 14.78 -6.45 -6.24
N ASN A 169 14.39 -5.42 -7.01
CA ASN A 169 13.72 -5.61 -8.30
C ASN A 169 14.70 -5.84 -9.47
N ASN A 170 15.83 -5.12 -9.51
CA ASN A 170 16.73 -5.10 -10.67
C ASN A 170 18.03 -5.87 -10.47
N ASP A 171 18.38 -6.22 -9.23
CA ASP A 171 19.61 -6.93 -8.89
C ASP A 171 19.38 -7.92 -7.73
N SER A 172 18.30 -8.69 -7.88
CA SER A 172 17.81 -9.63 -6.86
C SER A 172 18.86 -10.66 -6.43
N ARG A 173 19.76 -11.06 -7.34
CA ARG A 173 20.86 -12.00 -7.05
C ARG A 173 21.84 -11.46 -6.00
N ASN A 174 22.04 -10.15 -5.94
CA ASN A 174 22.93 -9.51 -4.98
C ASN A 174 22.18 -8.88 -3.79
N PHE A 175 20.85 -8.99 -3.75
CA PHE A 175 20.07 -8.52 -2.61
C PHE A 175 20.20 -9.52 -1.45
N ASN A 176 20.96 -9.14 -0.41
CA ASN A 176 21.07 -9.94 0.80
C ASN A 176 19.95 -9.57 1.79
N TYR A 177 18.99 -10.48 1.94
CA TYR A 177 17.87 -10.30 2.87
C TYR A 177 18.32 -10.17 4.33
N ASN A 178 19.33 -10.94 4.77
CA ASN A 178 19.78 -10.92 6.16
C ASN A 178 20.43 -9.58 6.52
N ASP A 179 21.23 -9.01 5.61
CA ASP A 179 21.84 -7.69 5.80
C ASP A 179 20.77 -6.60 5.86
N PHE A 180 19.81 -6.66 4.92
CA PHE A 180 18.65 -5.77 4.91
C PHE A 180 17.87 -5.85 6.23
N PHE A 181 17.51 -7.07 6.65
CA PHE A 181 16.75 -7.30 7.87
C PHE A 181 17.51 -6.79 9.10
N ASN A 182 18.78 -7.14 9.25
CA ASN A 182 19.59 -6.72 10.41
C ASN A 182 19.73 -5.19 10.49
N LYS A 183 19.84 -4.51 9.35
CA LYS A 183 19.91 -3.05 9.29
C LYS A 183 18.60 -2.37 9.70
N PHE A 184 17.47 -2.92 9.31
CA PHE A 184 16.17 -2.28 9.48
C PHE A 184 15.25 -2.92 10.52
N LYS A 185 15.70 -3.94 11.25
CA LYS A 185 14.89 -4.69 12.22
C LYS A 185 14.18 -3.84 13.28
N GLN A 186 14.71 -2.65 13.58
CA GLN A 186 14.10 -1.71 14.52
C GLN A 186 12.87 -0.99 13.93
N LEU A 187 12.72 -0.97 12.61
CA LEU A 187 11.56 -0.41 11.91
C LEU A 187 10.37 -1.39 11.83
N PHE A 188 10.58 -2.66 12.19
CA PHE A 188 9.63 -3.77 11.99
C PHE A 188 8.87 -4.11 13.29
#